data_AF-A0A1I7UIM1-F1
#
_entry.id   AF-A0A1I7UIM1-F1
#
_cell.length_a   1.000
_cell.length_b   1.000
_cell.length_c   1.000
_cell.angle_alpha   90.00
_cell.angle_beta   90.00
_cell.angle_gamma   90.00
#
_symmetry.space_group_name_H-M   'P 1'
#
loop_
_entity.id
_entity.type
_entity.pdbx_description
1 polymer ?
#
loop_
_entity_poly.entity_id
_entity_poly.type
_entity_poly.pdbx_seq_one_letter_code
_entity_poly.pdbx_strand_id
1 'polypeptide(L)'
;MVFPLLKLPILAYEQVILNLSIEDIVDFSLCSSRCHRIVRSIRFPLTGIRVNVSDYNSLRFLNGNEMVTQWTFSLGPVKRMKRNERRKIGGTEFRMKKTPWWQSNQTPAILLKVASDYVIDLFRVPITEYNLLVNDHQGLFPQLFGIRKCASMYLVRSAEIPDEELKYIVEKIEISKFLKANLKNNTNCGFVKFQMDELNIDSAFWITNDTFLAMDCARIKLTENRKLPIREFVFQWLSSRNTRFEWLCISAVSEKWDGFEGNPWNPSIRDRFYRAGYKKIDCSKGIDIVREDGLLATVLRRFGRNYFLVWHQRGPIAPNSSILNQKSWNSILDTSISKKVEPALKNISKIPTDRQLEEPEHLEILNQQNGVGFERRQEATREAGFWQMKR
;
A
#
# COMPACT_ATOMS: atom_id res chain seq x y z
N MET A 1 34.89 33.23 -5.71
CA MET A 1 34.14 34.23 -4.92
C MET A 1 33.14 33.51 -4.03
N VAL A 2 33.01 33.91 -2.76
CA VAL A 2 32.04 33.33 -1.81
C VAL A 2 30.82 34.24 -1.77
N PHE A 3 29.64 33.72 -2.12
CA PHE A 3 28.39 34.47 -2.04
C PHE A 3 27.88 34.50 -0.58
N PRO A 4 27.78 35.68 0.07
CA PRO A 4 27.47 35.76 1.49
C PRO A 4 25.95 35.65 1.73
N LEU A 5 25.37 34.46 1.49
CA LEU A 5 23.92 34.19 1.57
C LEU A 5 23.26 34.76 2.83
N LEU A 6 23.87 34.55 4.01
CA LEU A 6 23.33 34.99 5.30
C LEU A 6 23.45 36.49 5.59
N LYS A 7 24.11 37.25 4.71
CA LYS A 7 24.18 38.72 4.79
C LYS A 7 23.10 39.41 3.95
N LEU A 8 22.35 38.65 3.15
CA LEU A 8 21.23 39.19 2.40
C LEU A 8 20.08 39.59 3.33
N PRO A 9 19.21 40.52 2.89
CA PRO A 9 17.92 40.75 3.54
C PRO A 9 17.10 39.45 3.65
N ILE A 10 16.22 39.39 4.65
CA ILE A 10 15.44 38.18 4.99
C ILE A 10 14.75 37.58 3.78
N LEU A 11 13.95 38.39 3.06
CA LEU A 11 13.23 37.95 1.88
C LEU A 11 14.14 37.41 0.77
N ALA A 12 15.34 37.99 0.61
CA ALA A 12 16.25 37.61 -0.46
C ALA A 12 16.88 36.25 -0.21
N TYR A 13 17.38 35.96 1.01
CA TYR A 13 17.91 34.62 1.27
C TYR A 13 16.80 33.58 1.36
N GLU A 14 15.59 33.93 1.83
CA GLU A 14 14.45 33.01 1.83
C GLU A 14 14.11 32.54 0.42
N GLN A 15 14.07 33.46 -0.55
CA GLN A 15 13.85 33.12 -1.96
C GLN A 15 14.97 32.24 -2.52
N VAL A 16 16.23 32.49 -2.15
CA VAL A 16 17.32 31.60 -2.56
C VAL A 16 17.11 30.19 -1.98
N ILE A 17 16.78 30.08 -0.70
CA ILE A 17 16.57 28.78 -0.03
C ILE A 17 15.38 28.02 -0.62
N LEU A 18 14.29 28.70 -0.98
CA LEU A 18 13.12 28.09 -1.62
C LEU A 18 13.42 27.50 -3.00
N ASN A 19 14.45 27.99 -3.68
CA ASN A 19 14.89 27.48 -4.99
C ASN A 19 15.98 26.41 -4.89
N LEU A 20 16.44 26.06 -3.68
CA LEU A 20 17.36 24.95 -3.47
C LEU A 20 16.60 23.62 -3.51
N SER A 21 17.32 22.56 -3.85
CA SER A 21 16.78 21.21 -3.73
C SER A 21 16.64 20.82 -2.24
N ILE A 22 15.76 19.87 -1.93
CA ILE A 22 15.54 19.42 -0.54
C ILE A 22 16.84 18.85 0.06
N GLU A 23 17.67 18.18 -0.74
CA GLU A 23 18.97 17.67 -0.30
C GLU A 23 19.91 18.80 0.13
N ASP A 24 19.91 19.91 -0.60
CA ASP A 24 20.74 21.08 -0.33
C ASP A 24 20.21 21.89 0.84
N ILE A 25 18.89 21.97 1.01
CA ILE A 25 18.26 22.56 2.18
C ILE A 25 18.64 21.81 3.46
N VAL A 26 18.61 20.47 3.43
CA VAL A 26 19.04 19.64 4.57
C VAL A 26 20.52 19.82 4.87
N ASP A 27 21.38 19.88 3.85
CA ASP A 27 22.80 20.15 4.10
C ASP A 27 23.04 21.55 4.67
N PHE A 28 22.33 22.55 4.15
CA PHE A 28 22.40 23.91 4.64
C PHE A 28 21.96 24.00 6.10
N SER A 29 20.87 23.33 6.48
CA SER A 29 20.40 23.30 7.88
C SER A 29 21.40 22.62 8.83
N LEU A 30 22.21 21.69 8.33
CA LEU A 30 23.27 21.02 9.09
C LEU A 30 24.54 21.86 9.28
N CYS A 31 24.70 22.98 8.56
CA CYS A 31 25.89 23.83 8.69
C CYS A 31 25.99 24.53 10.06
N SER A 32 24.86 24.92 10.66
CA SER A 32 24.84 25.58 11.98
C SER A 32 23.44 25.61 12.59
N SER A 33 23.36 25.85 13.91
CA SER A 33 22.07 26.07 14.59
C SER A 33 21.29 27.27 14.03
N ARG A 34 21.99 28.29 13.51
CA ARG A 34 21.37 29.43 12.82
C ARG A 34 20.72 29.01 11.51
N CYS A 35 21.41 28.20 10.69
CA CYS A 35 20.85 27.69 9.43
C CYS A 35 19.63 26.78 9.69
N HIS A 36 19.71 25.90 10.69
CA HIS A 36 18.56 25.08 11.12
C HIS A 36 17.34 25.93 11.45
N ARG A 37 17.51 27.00 12.25
CA ARG A 37 16.41 27.91 12.63
C ARG A 37 15.82 28.64 11.42
N ILE A 38 16.66 29.05 10.46
CA ILE A 38 16.21 29.72 9.22
C ILE A 38 15.38 28.76 8.37
N VAL A 39 15.87 27.56 8.10
CA VAL A 39 15.12 26.59 7.30
C VAL A 39 13.81 26.25 8.01
N ARG A 40 13.86 25.99 9.31
CA ARG A 40 12.68 25.69 10.11
C ARG A 40 11.65 26.82 10.14
N SER A 41 12.03 28.09 9.95
CA SER A 41 11.06 29.20 9.89
C SER A 41 10.34 29.30 8.55
N ILE A 42 10.96 28.84 7.46
CA ILE A 42 10.39 28.85 6.11
C ILE A 42 9.26 27.80 5.99
N ARG A 43 8.25 28.12 5.19
CA ARG A 43 7.16 27.20 4.81
C ARG A 43 7.47 26.64 3.43
N PHE A 44 7.86 25.37 3.38
CA PHE A 44 8.10 24.68 2.12
C PHE A 44 6.79 24.09 1.58
N PRO A 45 6.64 23.91 0.25
CA PRO A 45 5.47 23.29 -0.38
C PRO A 45 5.50 21.76 -0.21
N LEU A 46 5.69 21.29 1.02
CA LEU A 46 5.68 19.89 1.38
C LEU A 46 4.43 19.62 2.21
N THR A 47 3.71 18.55 1.86
CA THR A 47 2.48 18.14 2.57
C THR A 47 2.74 16.99 3.53
N GLY A 48 3.84 16.26 3.38
CA GLY A 48 4.13 15.10 4.22
C GLY A 48 5.35 14.31 3.81
N ILE A 49 5.64 13.29 4.62
CA ILE A 49 6.68 12.30 4.38
C ILE A 49 6.04 10.91 4.29
N ARG A 50 6.49 10.11 3.32
CA ARG A 50 6.27 8.67 3.29
C ARG A 50 7.51 7.96 3.82
N VAL A 51 7.34 7.15 4.87
CA VAL A 51 8.40 6.27 5.38
C VAL A 51 8.23 4.89 4.73
N ASN A 52 9.26 4.41 4.05
CA ASN A 52 9.30 3.05 3.53
C ASN A 52 10.36 2.24 4.29
N VAL A 53 9.91 1.20 4.98
CA VAL A 53 10.73 0.12 5.52
C VAL A 53 10.69 -1.03 4.54
N SER A 54 11.79 -1.23 3.80
CA SER A 54 11.90 -2.24 2.76
C SER A 54 13.36 -2.69 2.60
N ASP A 55 13.67 -3.50 1.58
CA ASP A 55 15.06 -3.87 1.26
C ASP A 55 15.94 -2.64 1.03
N TYR A 56 15.30 -1.53 0.61
CA TYR A 56 15.87 -0.20 0.53
C TYR A 56 15.01 0.79 1.32
N ASN A 57 15.34 0.95 2.59
CA ASN A 57 14.68 1.91 3.45
C ASN A 57 14.71 3.31 2.82
N SER A 58 13.63 4.08 2.96
CA SER A 58 13.61 5.44 2.39
C SER A 58 12.61 6.39 3.03
N LEU A 59 12.92 7.68 2.92
CA LEU A 59 12.00 8.79 3.19
C LEU A 59 11.67 9.45 1.86
N ARG A 60 10.38 9.51 1.49
CA ARG A 60 9.92 10.27 0.32
C ARG A 60 9.23 11.54 0.77
N PHE A 61 9.59 12.65 0.14
CA PHE A 61 9.03 13.97 0.41
C PHE A 61 7.89 14.23 -0.57
N LEU A 62 6.73 14.62 -0.05
CA LEU A 62 5.50 14.73 -0.83
C LEU A 62 5.02 16.17 -0.93
N ASN A 63 4.49 16.53 -2.09
CA ASN A 63 3.65 17.71 -2.30
C ASN A 63 2.30 17.24 -2.87
N GLY A 64 1.28 17.16 -2.03
CA GLY A 64 0.04 16.47 -2.34
C GLY A 64 0.30 14.98 -2.59
N ASN A 65 -0.01 14.50 -3.80
CA ASN A 65 0.25 13.13 -4.23
C ASN A 65 1.58 12.97 -4.99
N GLU A 66 2.28 14.08 -5.27
CA GLU A 66 3.52 14.06 -6.04
C GLU A 66 4.73 13.83 -5.14
N MET A 67 5.65 12.95 -5.58
CA MET A 67 6.94 12.76 -4.92
C MET A 67 7.92 13.81 -5.42
N VAL A 68 8.41 14.67 -4.52
CA VAL A 68 9.39 15.73 -4.82
C VAL A 68 10.80 15.14 -4.89
N THR A 69 11.18 14.38 -3.87
CA THR A 69 12.47 13.67 -3.83
C THR A 69 12.40 12.49 -2.86
N GLN A 70 13.46 11.68 -2.82
CA GLN A 70 13.62 10.54 -1.93
C GLN A 70 15.03 10.47 -1.34
N TRP A 71 15.11 10.29 -0.03
CA TRP A 71 16.32 9.90 0.67
C TRP A 71 16.32 8.38 0.88
N THR A 72 17.29 7.68 0.28
CA THR A 72 17.39 6.21 0.36
C THR A 72 18.48 5.76 1.34
N PHE A 73 18.24 4.67 2.04
CA PHE A 73 19.15 4.03 2.97
C PHE A 73 19.44 2.62 2.44
N SER A 74 20.71 2.31 2.18
CA SER A 74 21.10 1.03 1.58
C SER A 74 22.16 0.28 2.36
N LEU A 75 22.09 -1.06 2.34
CA LEU A 75 23.05 -2.00 2.93
C LEU A 75 24.37 -2.18 2.16
N GLY A 76 24.51 -1.59 0.96
CA GLY A 76 25.69 -1.82 0.10
C GLY A 76 27.01 -1.34 0.73
N PRO A 77 28.15 -2.03 0.46
CA PRO A 77 29.44 -1.66 1.03
C PRO A 77 29.83 -0.25 0.60
N VAL A 78 29.85 0.64 1.58
CA VAL A 78 30.28 2.04 1.51
C VAL A 78 31.63 2.20 0.78
N LYS A 79 32.47 1.15 0.75
CA LYS A 79 33.78 1.10 0.09
C LYS A 79 33.76 1.39 -1.43
N ARG A 80 32.61 1.26 -2.11
CA ARG A 80 32.45 1.60 -3.54
C ARG A 80 31.87 3.00 -3.80
N MET A 81 31.62 3.78 -2.76
CA MET A 81 31.09 5.14 -2.92
C MET A 81 32.26 6.15 -2.87
N LYS A 82 32.76 6.55 -4.04
CA LYS A 82 33.97 7.39 -4.20
C LYS A 82 33.82 8.87 -3.75
N ARG A 83 32.68 9.27 -3.16
CA ARG A 83 32.35 10.66 -2.76
C ARG A 83 31.36 10.67 -1.59
N ASN A 84 31.80 10.22 -0.43
CA ASN A 84 30.95 10.18 0.75
C ASN A 84 31.32 11.30 1.68
N GLU A 85 30.33 12.13 1.99
CA GLU A 85 30.48 13.17 2.97
C GLU A 85 29.91 12.68 4.31
N ARG A 86 30.60 13.02 5.39
CA ARG A 86 30.14 12.74 6.74
C ARG A 86 29.29 13.90 7.21
N ARG A 87 28.12 13.57 7.76
CA ARG A 87 27.22 14.52 8.42
C ARG A 87 26.86 13.97 9.79
N LYS A 88 26.55 14.85 10.74
CA LYS A 88 26.09 14.46 12.07
C LYS A 88 24.65 14.95 12.24
N ILE A 89 23.72 14.03 12.46
CA ILE A 89 22.29 14.31 12.65
C ILE A 89 21.86 13.62 13.94
N GLY A 90 21.26 14.37 14.86
CA GLY A 90 20.82 13.81 16.14
C GLY A 90 21.94 13.15 16.97
N GLY A 91 23.19 13.58 16.78
CA GLY A 91 24.35 12.95 17.42
C GLY A 91 24.94 11.75 16.65
N THR A 92 24.24 11.24 15.65
CA THR A 92 24.65 10.06 14.86
C THR A 92 25.38 10.46 13.58
N GLU A 93 26.44 9.74 13.22
CA GLU A 93 27.17 9.95 11.96
C GLU A 93 26.45 9.29 10.78
N PHE A 94 26.20 10.08 9.74
CA PHE A 94 25.65 9.65 8.46
C PHE A 94 26.74 9.72 7.41
N ARG A 95 26.85 8.68 6.58
CA ARG A 95 27.62 8.75 5.33
C ARG A 95 26.64 9.02 4.22
N MET A 96 26.76 10.20 3.60
CA MET A 96 25.80 10.69 2.62
C MET A 96 26.46 10.82 1.24
N LYS A 97 25.67 10.50 0.21
CA LYS A 97 25.98 10.71 -1.20
C LYS A 97 24.78 11.40 -1.83
N LYS A 98 24.99 12.44 -2.62
CA LYS A 98 23.92 13.16 -3.33
C LYS A 98 23.82 12.80 -4.81
N THR A 99 24.92 12.38 -5.43
CA THR A 99 24.98 12.15 -6.88
C THR A 99 25.31 10.70 -7.22
N PRO A 100 24.57 10.01 -8.11
CA PRO A 100 23.38 10.50 -8.82
C PRO A 100 22.08 10.48 -7.98
N TRP A 101 22.10 9.91 -6.77
CA TRP A 101 20.92 9.77 -5.92
C TRP A 101 21.26 10.16 -4.47
N TRP A 102 20.27 10.71 -3.75
CA TRP A 102 20.39 11.03 -2.33
C TRP A 102 20.31 9.76 -1.47
N GLN A 103 21.44 9.38 -0.91
CA GLN A 103 21.62 8.07 -0.29
C GLN A 103 22.47 8.13 0.97
N SER A 104 22.10 7.30 1.94
CA SER A 104 22.87 7.05 3.16
C SER A 104 23.09 5.57 3.43
N ASN A 105 24.01 5.28 4.35
CA ASN A 105 24.14 3.96 4.93
C ASN A 105 22.86 3.58 5.68
N GLN A 106 22.45 2.32 5.54
CA GLN A 106 21.29 1.76 6.27
C GLN A 106 21.66 1.23 7.64
N THR A 107 22.93 0.91 7.89
CA THR A 107 23.38 0.31 9.15
C THR A 107 23.89 1.37 10.11
N PRO A 108 23.36 1.44 11.35
CA PRO A 108 22.21 0.66 11.89
C PRO A 108 20.84 1.17 11.37
N ALA A 109 19.82 0.30 11.32
CA ALA A 109 18.48 0.64 10.81
C ALA A 109 17.86 1.91 11.42
N ILE A 110 18.19 2.19 12.68
CA ILE A 110 17.76 3.39 13.42
C ILE A 110 18.14 4.70 12.71
N LEU A 111 19.08 4.70 11.76
CA LEU A 111 19.39 5.86 10.93
C LEU A 111 18.17 6.39 10.17
N LEU A 112 17.25 5.51 9.74
CA LEU A 112 15.99 5.93 9.12
C LEU A 112 15.14 6.75 10.09
N LYS A 113 15.04 6.31 11.35
CA LYS A 113 14.32 7.01 12.42
C LYS A 113 14.95 8.37 12.72
N VAL A 114 16.27 8.40 12.93
CA VAL A 114 17.00 9.66 13.22
C VAL A 114 16.84 10.65 12.07
N ALA A 115 16.94 10.20 10.82
CA ALA A 115 16.69 11.05 9.66
C ALA A 115 15.25 11.54 9.62
N SER A 116 14.27 10.65 9.87
CA SER A 116 12.85 11.01 9.86
C SER A 116 12.52 12.08 10.90
N ASP A 117 13.01 11.95 12.14
CA ASP A 117 12.81 12.94 13.21
C ASP A 117 13.36 14.30 12.81
N TYR A 118 14.57 14.29 12.24
CA TYR A 118 15.24 15.50 11.82
C TYR A 118 14.44 16.24 10.75
N VAL A 119 14.00 15.53 9.70
CA VAL A 119 13.30 16.17 8.57
C VAL A 119 11.87 16.56 8.95
N ILE A 120 11.21 15.82 9.84
CA ILE A 120 9.89 16.17 10.38
C ILE A 120 9.99 17.48 11.17
N ASP A 121 10.99 17.63 12.05
CA ASP A 121 11.21 18.89 12.79
C ASP A 121 11.60 20.04 11.85
N LEU A 122 12.50 19.77 10.90
CA LEU A 122 13.04 20.78 10.00
C LEU A 122 11.97 21.37 9.08
N PHE A 123 11.18 20.52 8.43
CA PHE A 123 10.16 20.94 7.46
C PHE A 123 8.78 21.16 8.10
N ARG A 124 8.58 20.76 9.37
CA ARG A 124 7.30 20.83 10.09
C ARG A 124 6.17 20.13 9.35
N VAL A 125 6.46 18.94 8.81
CA VAL A 125 5.50 18.10 8.06
C VAL A 125 5.28 16.76 8.75
N PRO A 126 4.07 16.18 8.68
CA PRO A 126 3.79 14.89 9.30
C PRO A 126 4.26 13.71 8.44
N ILE A 127 4.32 12.53 9.06
CA ILE A 127 4.34 11.26 8.30
C ILE A 127 2.91 11.02 7.80
N THR A 128 2.69 11.16 6.50
CA THR A 128 1.38 10.94 5.88
C THR A 128 1.19 9.51 5.43
N GLU A 129 2.29 8.78 5.18
CA GLU A 129 2.23 7.42 4.68
C GLU A 129 3.31 6.53 5.30
N TYR A 130 2.96 5.28 5.58
CA TYR A 130 3.88 4.31 6.17
C TYR A 130 3.82 2.95 5.46
N ASN A 131 4.96 2.46 5.01
CA ASN A 131 5.07 1.18 4.32
C ASN A 131 6.06 0.26 5.03
N LEU A 132 5.58 -0.90 5.48
CA LEU A 132 6.37 -2.02 5.98
C LEU A 132 6.28 -3.14 4.95
N LEU A 133 7.36 -3.35 4.19
CA LEU A 133 7.37 -4.18 2.97
C LEU A 133 8.35 -5.36 3.01
N VAL A 134 8.94 -5.64 4.18
CA VAL A 134 9.97 -6.68 4.39
C VAL A 134 9.76 -7.44 5.69
N ASN A 135 10.28 -8.67 5.73
CA ASN A 135 10.27 -9.51 6.92
C ASN A 135 11.31 -9.05 7.95
N ASP A 136 12.54 -8.75 7.54
CA ASP A 136 13.57 -8.20 8.43
C ASP A 136 13.44 -6.67 8.50
N HIS A 137 12.49 -6.22 9.32
CA HIS A 137 12.23 -4.80 9.52
C HIS A 137 13.13 -4.16 10.59
N GLN A 138 13.98 -4.94 11.28
CA GLN A 138 14.96 -4.43 12.26
C GLN A 138 14.35 -3.52 13.34
N GLY A 139 13.13 -3.82 13.79
CA GLY A 139 12.38 -3.02 14.77
C GLY A 139 11.84 -1.68 14.26
N LEU A 140 11.90 -1.41 12.96
CA LEU A 140 11.32 -0.22 12.34
C LEU A 140 9.81 -0.41 12.16
N PHE A 141 9.08 -0.36 13.26
CA PHE A 141 7.62 -0.42 13.28
C PHE A 141 6.99 0.97 13.45
N PRO A 142 5.69 1.14 13.13
CA PRO A 142 5.01 2.42 13.28
C PRO A 142 5.15 3.08 14.66
N GLN A 143 5.15 2.30 15.74
CA GLN A 143 5.29 2.82 17.10
C GLN A 143 6.64 3.51 17.31
N LEU A 144 7.73 2.98 16.75
CA LEU A 144 9.05 3.60 16.82
C LEU A 144 9.01 5.04 16.28
N PHE A 145 8.31 5.25 15.15
CA PHE A 145 8.15 6.56 14.51
C PHE A 145 7.13 7.48 15.21
N GLY A 146 6.47 7.01 16.28
CA GLY A 146 5.48 7.80 17.02
C GLY A 146 4.25 8.18 16.20
N ILE A 147 3.89 7.36 15.19
CA ILE A 147 2.78 7.66 14.29
C ILE A 147 1.45 7.54 15.04
N ARG A 148 0.71 8.64 15.15
CA ARG A 148 -0.65 8.67 15.73
C ARG A 148 -1.75 8.88 14.70
N LYS A 149 -1.39 9.45 13.54
CA LYS A 149 -2.30 9.74 12.44
C LYS A 149 -1.55 9.63 11.14
N CYS A 150 -2.15 8.99 10.13
CA CYS A 150 -1.63 8.99 8.77
C CYS A 150 -2.76 8.88 7.75
N ALA A 151 -2.45 9.19 6.49
CA ALA A 151 -3.39 9.02 5.40
C ALA A 151 -3.42 7.56 4.94
N SER A 152 -2.26 6.90 4.82
CA SER A 152 -2.20 5.54 4.28
C SER A 152 -1.13 4.68 4.94
N MET A 153 -1.45 3.40 5.12
CA MET A 153 -0.53 2.42 5.70
C MET A 153 -0.56 1.11 4.91
N TYR A 154 0.63 0.58 4.63
CA TYR A 154 0.83 -0.69 3.95
C TYR A 154 1.71 -1.60 4.80
N LEU A 155 1.17 -2.72 5.24
CA LEU A 155 1.83 -3.74 6.05
C LEU A 155 1.80 -5.04 5.26
N VAL A 156 2.71 -5.19 4.30
CA VAL A 156 2.70 -6.28 3.32
C VAL A 156 4.04 -7.01 3.39
N ARG A 157 4.05 -8.35 3.43
CA ARG A 157 5.29 -9.13 3.57
C ARG A 157 6.04 -8.89 4.89
N SER A 158 5.31 -8.74 5.99
CA SER A 158 5.91 -8.83 7.32
C SER A 158 5.76 -10.26 7.82
N ALA A 159 6.89 -10.93 8.08
CA ALA A 159 6.96 -11.92 9.14
C ALA A 159 6.37 -11.28 10.41
N GLU A 160 5.76 -12.11 11.24
CA GLU A 160 4.96 -11.79 12.44
C GLU A 160 5.13 -10.35 12.96
N ILE A 161 4.17 -9.47 12.67
CA ILE A 161 4.06 -8.18 13.38
C ILE A 161 3.77 -8.55 14.84
N PRO A 162 4.58 -8.09 15.82
CA PRO A 162 4.34 -8.35 17.23
C PRO A 162 2.94 -7.89 17.64
N ASP A 163 2.29 -8.63 18.53
CA ASP A 163 0.93 -8.30 18.99
C ASP A 163 0.85 -6.89 19.59
N GLU A 164 1.91 -6.42 20.26
CA GLU A 164 2.01 -5.07 20.80
C GLU A 164 1.95 -3.99 19.71
N GLU A 165 2.66 -4.20 18.60
CA GLU A 165 2.68 -3.29 17.44
C GLU A 165 1.35 -3.31 16.72
N LEU A 166 0.74 -4.48 16.57
CA LEU A 166 -0.58 -4.57 15.97
C LEU A 166 -1.64 -3.87 16.83
N LYS A 167 -1.61 -4.09 18.15
CA LYS A 167 -2.49 -3.39 19.09
C LYS A 167 -2.28 -1.88 19.00
N TYR A 168 -1.04 -1.42 18.91
CA TYR A 168 -0.73 -0.01 18.70
C TYR A 168 -1.35 0.52 17.40
N ILE A 169 -1.18 -0.19 16.28
CA ILE A 169 -1.71 0.21 14.97
C ILE A 169 -3.24 0.32 15.02
N VAL A 170 -3.89 -0.68 15.59
CA VAL A 170 -5.35 -0.81 15.64
C VAL A 170 -5.98 0.19 16.60
N GLU A 171 -5.40 0.39 17.79
CA GLU A 171 -6.03 1.20 18.85
C GLU A 171 -5.56 2.66 18.88
N LYS A 172 -4.36 2.95 18.36
CA LYS A 172 -3.69 4.24 18.57
C LYS A 172 -3.43 5.04 17.31
N ILE A 173 -3.60 4.45 16.11
CA ILE A 173 -3.35 5.14 14.85
C ILE A 173 -4.67 5.45 14.15
N GLU A 174 -4.92 6.73 13.91
CA GLU A 174 -6.01 7.18 13.03
C GLU A 174 -5.56 7.11 11.57
N ILE A 175 -6.06 6.13 10.82
CA ILE A 175 -5.79 5.96 9.39
C ILE A 175 -7.00 6.45 8.60
N SER A 176 -6.83 7.50 7.79
CA SER A 176 -7.98 8.17 7.16
C SER A 176 -8.34 7.67 5.76
N LYS A 177 -7.37 7.36 4.90
CA LYS A 177 -7.64 6.98 3.50
C LYS A 177 -7.56 5.49 3.26
N PHE A 178 -6.43 4.85 3.57
CA PHE A 178 -6.16 3.50 3.09
C PHE A 178 -5.34 2.66 4.06
N LEU A 179 -5.81 1.45 4.37
CA LEU A 179 -5.05 0.43 5.08
C LEU A 179 -4.97 -0.84 4.25
N LYS A 180 -3.75 -1.30 3.95
CA LYS A 180 -3.51 -2.67 3.48
C LYS A 180 -2.66 -3.42 4.48
N ALA A 181 -3.15 -4.54 4.99
CA ALA A 181 -2.42 -5.37 5.93
C ALA A 181 -2.51 -6.85 5.55
N ASN A 182 -1.42 -7.60 5.74
CA ASN A 182 -1.41 -9.07 5.72
C ASN A 182 -1.04 -9.56 7.12
N LEU A 183 -2.03 -10.03 7.87
CA LEU A 183 -1.91 -10.38 9.29
C LEU A 183 -2.04 -11.89 9.45
N LYS A 184 -0.92 -12.61 9.37
CA LYS A 184 -0.93 -14.09 9.33
C LYS A 184 -1.18 -14.77 10.68
N ASN A 185 -1.01 -14.07 11.79
CA ASN A 185 -1.02 -14.67 13.13
C ASN A 185 -2.31 -14.42 13.92
N ASN A 186 -2.38 -15.05 15.09
CA ASN A 186 -3.55 -15.15 15.97
C ASN A 186 -3.81 -13.80 16.67
N THR A 187 -4.30 -12.83 15.91
CA THR A 187 -4.36 -11.44 16.35
C THR A 187 -5.57 -11.23 17.24
N ASN A 188 -5.34 -11.43 18.54
CA ASN A 188 -6.28 -11.11 19.62
C ASN A 188 -6.42 -9.58 19.77
N CYS A 189 -6.94 -8.92 18.72
CA CYS A 189 -7.14 -7.47 18.69
C CYS A 189 -8.48 -7.05 19.28
N GLY A 190 -9.27 -7.97 19.83
CA GLY A 190 -10.62 -7.70 20.32
C GLY A 190 -11.50 -7.05 19.25
N PHE A 191 -12.42 -6.19 19.68
CA PHE A 191 -13.24 -5.38 18.78
C PHE A 191 -12.43 -4.22 18.19
N VAL A 192 -12.48 -4.08 16.87
CA VAL A 192 -11.79 -3.01 16.14
C VAL A 192 -12.80 -2.18 15.35
N LYS A 193 -12.72 -0.85 15.47
CA LYS A 193 -13.54 0.05 14.64
C LYS A 193 -12.73 0.60 13.48
N PHE A 194 -12.94 0.02 12.30
CA PHE A 194 -12.31 0.47 11.07
C PHE A 194 -13.10 1.63 10.43
N GLN A 195 -12.51 2.83 10.38
CA GLN A 195 -13.10 4.03 9.77
C GLN A 195 -12.12 4.73 8.81
N MET A 196 -12.16 4.38 7.52
CA MET A 196 -11.27 4.92 6.48
C MET A 196 -11.89 4.75 5.09
N ASP A 197 -11.35 5.33 4.03
CA ASP A 197 -11.95 5.17 2.69
C ASP A 197 -11.83 3.75 2.13
N GLU A 198 -10.69 3.10 2.32
CA GLU A 198 -10.44 1.77 1.78
C GLU A 198 -9.65 0.89 2.74
N LEU A 199 -10.22 -0.29 3.02
CA LEU A 199 -9.65 -1.31 3.89
C LEU A 199 -9.37 -2.57 3.08
N ASN A 200 -8.14 -3.07 3.15
CA ASN A 200 -7.73 -4.33 2.51
C ASN A 200 -6.94 -5.21 3.48
N ILE A 201 -7.61 -6.20 4.07
CA ILE A 201 -6.98 -7.17 4.97
C ILE A 201 -6.83 -8.50 4.24
N ASP A 202 -5.58 -8.88 4.01
CA ASP A 202 -5.21 -10.23 3.66
C ASP A 202 -5.08 -11.05 4.97
N SER A 203 -5.54 -12.30 4.98
CA SER A 203 -5.64 -13.13 6.19
C SER A 203 -6.57 -12.56 7.28
N ALA A 204 -7.79 -12.20 6.88
CA ALA A 204 -8.81 -11.60 7.73
C ALA A 204 -9.58 -12.61 8.63
N PHE A 205 -9.03 -13.81 8.89
CA PHE A 205 -9.71 -14.87 9.66
C PHE A 205 -10.05 -14.48 11.10
N TRP A 206 -9.35 -13.48 11.65
CA TRP A 206 -9.50 -12.97 13.01
C TRP A 206 -10.61 -11.91 13.12
N ILE A 207 -11.10 -11.37 12.01
CA ILE A 207 -12.18 -10.36 12.01
C ILE A 207 -13.46 -11.02 12.52
N THR A 208 -14.02 -10.47 13.60
CA THR A 208 -15.29 -10.88 14.19
C THR A 208 -16.49 -10.29 13.45
N ASN A 209 -17.67 -10.86 13.67
CA ASN A 209 -18.93 -10.34 13.13
C ASN A 209 -19.17 -8.88 13.58
N ASP A 210 -19.00 -8.61 14.87
CA ASP A 210 -19.18 -7.26 15.44
C ASP A 210 -18.24 -6.25 14.79
N THR A 211 -16.96 -6.61 14.64
CA THR A 211 -15.95 -5.77 13.96
C THR A 211 -16.35 -5.50 12.52
N PHE A 212 -16.81 -6.53 11.80
CA PHE A 212 -17.22 -6.43 10.40
C PHE A 212 -18.46 -5.55 10.19
N LEU A 213 -19.50 -5.72 11.01
CA LEU A 213 -20.74 -4.95 10.93
C LEU A 213 -20.56 -3.49 11.43
N ALA A 214 -19.53 -3.23 12.25
CA ALA A 214 -19.17 -1.89 12.71
C ALA A 214 -18.22 -1.13 11.76
N MET A 215 -17.77 -1.72 10.65
CA MET A 215 -16.87 -1.06 9.70
C MET A 215 -17.57 0.14 9.02
N ASP A 216 -16.95 1.31 9.08
CA ASP A 216 -17.37 2.51 8.35
C ASP A 216 -16.34 2.85 7.26
N CYS A 217 -16.34 2.02 6.21
CA CYS A 217 -15.44 2.16 5.08
C CYS A 217 -16.21 2.30 3.78
N ALA A 218 -15.69 3.09 2.82
CA ALA A 218 -16.29 3.13 1.48
C ALA A 218 -16.02 1.83 0.72
N ARG A 219 -14.83 1.26 0.89
CA ARG A 219 -14.34 0.12 0.11
C ARG A 219 -13.70 -0.91 1.02
N ILE A 220 -14.15 -2.16 0.95
CA ILE A 220 -13.71 -3.22 1.85
C ILE A 220 -13.28 -4.45 1.05
N LYS A 221 -12.04 -4.90 1.25
CA LYS A 221 -11.53 -6.17 0.75
C LYS A 221 -11.01 -7.02 1.90
N LEU A 222 -11.61 -8.18 2.10
CA LEU A 222 -11.18 -9.15 3.12
C LEU A 222 -10.90 -10.49 2.44
N THR A 223 -9.85 -11.18 2.84
CA THR A 223 -9.57 -12.54 2.35
C THR A 223 -9.39 -13.52 3.49
N GLU A 224 -9.61 -14.80 3.21
CA GLU A 224 -9.42 -15.91 4.17
C GLU A 224 -10.31 -15.86 5.42
N ASN A 225 -11.42 -15.11 5.38
CA ASN A 225 -12.46 -15.23 6.39
C ASN A 225 -13.61 -16.09 5.86
N ARG A 226 -14.01 -17.11 6.63
CA ARG A 226 -15.04 -18.08 6.21
C ARG A 226 -16.43 -17.82 6.79
N LYS A 227 -16.55 -16.96 7.82
CA LYS A 227 -17.71 -16.92 8.73
C LYS A 227 -18.42 -15.55 8.79
N LEU A 228 -17.94 -14.53 8.07
CA LEU A 228 -18.54 -13.19 8.14
C LEU A 228 -19.99 -13.20 7.63
N PRO A 229 -20.91 -12.50 8.33
CA PRO A 229 -22.32 -12.45 8.00
C PRO A 229 -22.57 -11.44 6.87
N ILE A 230 -22.28 -11.85 5.63
CA ILE A 230 -22.37 -10.93 4.47
C ILE A 230 -23.82 -10.51 4.19
N ARG A 231 -24.82 -11.32 4.58
CA ARG A 231 -26.23 -10.95 4.47
C ARG A 231 -26.62 -9.85 5.44
N GLU A 232 -26.24 -9.99 6.70
CA GLU A 232 -26.54 -8.99 7.73
C GLU A 232 -25.93 -7.64 7.34
N PHE A 233 -24.73 -7.64 6.77
CA PHE A 233 -24.11 -6.42 6.25
C PHE A 233 -24.96 -5.77 5.14
N VAL A 234 -25.48 -6.56 4.19
CA VAL A 234 -26.35 -6.03 3.11
C VAL A 234 -27.68 -5.50 3.68
N PHE A 235 -28.30 -6.23 4.62
CA PHE A 235 -29.53 -5.76 5.27
C PHE A 235 -29.30 -4.48 6.09
N GLN A 236 -28.18 -4.39 6.81
CA GLN A 236 -27.78 -3.17 7.49
C GLN A 236 -27.59 -2.02 6.50
N TRP A 237 -26.98 -2.25 5.34
CA TRP A 237 -26.84 -1.23 4.30
C TRP A 237 -28.20 -0.79 3.74
N LEU A 238 -29.12 -1.73 3.49
CA LEU A 238 -30.48 -1.46 3.02
C LEU A 238 -31.27 -0.58 4.00
N SER A 239 -31.09 -0.81 5.31
CA SER A 239 -31.72 -0.01 6.38
C SER A 239 -30.95 1.27 6.73
N SER A 240 -29.76 1.49 6.16
CA SER A 240 -28.92 2.65 6.45
C SER A 240 -29.17 3.82 5.51
N ARG A 241 -28.78 5.02 5.94
CA ARG A 241 -28.67 6.22 5.08
C ARG A 241 -27.25 6.44 4.56
N ASN A 242 -26.37 5.44 4.66
CA ASN A 242 -24.99 5.56 4.22
C ASN A 242 -24.94 5.57 2.69
N THR A 243 -24.51 6.69 2.12
CA THR A 243 -24.27 6.88 0.68
C THR A 243 -22.78 6.91 0.32
N ARG A 244 -21.89 6.73 1.29
CA ARG A 244 -20.43 6.67 1.09
C ARG A 244 -19.98 5.26 0.70
N PHE A 245 -20.69 4.22 1.12
CA PHE A 245 -20.31 2.84 0.82
C PHE A 245 -20.35 2.55 -0.69
N GLU A 246 -19.28 1.95 -1.22
CA GLU A 246 -19.10 1.65 -2.64
C GLU A 246 -19.05 0.14 -2.91
N TRP A 247 -18.15 -0.60 -2.25
CA TRP A 247 -18.06 -2.03 -2.51
C TRP A 247 -17.41 -2.84 -1.40
N LEU A 248 -17.84 -4.10 -1.34
CA LEU A 248 -17.29 -5.16 -0.52
C LEU A 248 -16.87 -6.34 -1.41
N CYS A 249 -15.66 -6.85 -1.17
CA CYS A 249 -15.15 -8.06 -1.79
C CYS A 249 -14.58 -8.98 -0.71
N ILE A 250 -15.19 -10.15 -0.51
CA ILE A 250 -14.70 -11.14 0.45
C ILE A 250 -14.41 -12.47 -0.24
N SER A 251 -13.26 -13.08 0.04
CA SER A 251 -12.95 -14.45 -0.38
C SER A 251 -13.10 -15.45 0.75
N ALA A 252 -13.31 -16.73 0.39
CA ALA A 252 -13.40 -17.87 1.32
C ALA A 252 -14.65 -17.94 2.23
N VAL A 253 -15.60 -17.03 2.11
CA VAL A 253 -16.89 -17.11 2.82
C VAL A 253 -17.73 -18.27 2.29
N SER A 254 -18.26 -19.10 3.20
CA SER A 254 -19.17 -20.21 2.85
C SER A 254 -20.52 -19.70 2.39
N GLU A 255 -21.02 -18.65 3.04
CA GLU A 255 -22.29 -17.99 2.75
C GLU A 255 -22.39 -17.57 1.26
N LYS A 256 -23.57 -17.82 0.69
CA LYS A 256 -23.95 -17.50 -0.68
C LYS A 256 -25.06 -16.45 -0.68
N TRP A 257 -25.28 -15.85 -1.84
CA TRP A 257 -26.35 -14.88 -2.08
C TRP A 257 -27.74 -15.52 -2.28
N ASP A 258 -27.93 -16.78 -1.91
CA ASP A 258 -29.17 -17.53 -2.16
C ASP A 258 -30.39 -16.92 -1.42
N GLY A 259 -31.49 -16.65 -2.09
CA GLY A 259 -32.69 -16.09 -1.44
C GLY A 259 -32.68 -14.57 -1.22
N PHE A 260 -31.74 -13.83 -1.84
CA PHE A 260 -31.95 -12.41 -2.07
C PHE A 260 -33.00 -12.21 -3.16
N GLU A 261 -34.12 -11.56 -2.80
CA GLU A 261 -35.07 -11.07 -3.78
C GLU A 261 -34.46 -9.86 -4.50
N GLY A 262 -34.38 -9.95 -5.82
CA GLY A 262 -33.78 -8.92 -6.64
C GLY A 262 -33.97 -9.18 -8.11
N ASN A 263 -33.56 -8.22 -8.93
CA ASN A 263 -33.74 -8.27 -10.37
C ASN A 263 -32.48 -8.81 -11.05
N PRO A 264 -32.60 -9.59 -12.14
CA PRO A 264 -31.45 -9.91 -12.97
C PRO A 264 -30.88 -8.63 -13.62
N TRP A 265 -29.63 -8.69 -14.06
CA TRP A 265 -28.98 -7.57 -14.74
C TRP A 265 -29.81 -7.07 -15.94
N ASN A 266 -30.07 -5.77 -15.96
CA ASN A 266 -30.69 -5.07 -17.08
C ASN A 266 -29.73 -4.02 -17.67
N PRO A 267 -29.28 -4.16 -18.94
CA PRO A 267 -28.35 -3.23 -19.58
C PRO A 267 -28.91 -1.80 -19.73
N SER A 268 -30.22 -1.62 -19.69
CA SER A 268 -30.86 -0.30 -19.79
C SER A 268 -30.77 0.50 -18.48
N ILE A 269 -30.53 -0.17 -17.35
CA ILE A 269 -30.46 0.44 -16.02
C ILE A 269 -29.01 0.77 -15.64
N ARG A 270 -28.08 -0.14 -15.92
CA ARG A 270 -26.66 -0.01 -15.58
C ARG A 270 -25.74 -0.79 -16.51
N ASP A 271 -24.47 -0.39 -16.51
CA ASP A 271 -23.40 -1.09 -17.22
C ASP A 271 -23.27 -2.55 -16.76
N ARG A 272 -22.79 -3.41 -17.66
CA ARG A 272 -22.39 -4.78 -17.38
C ARG A 272 -21.21 -4.84 -16.42
N PHE A 273 -20.27 -3.90 -16.53
CA PHE A 273 -19.02 -3.93 -15.78
C PHE A 273 -18.98 -2.90 -14.66
N TYR A 274 -18.80 -3.38 -13.43
CA TYR A 274 -18.47 -2.52 -12.30
C TYR A 274 -16.98 -2.20 -12.28
N ARG A 275 -16.61 -0.94 -12.06
CA ARG A 275 -15.21 -0.50 -11.97
C ARG A 275 -14.80 -0.35 -10.51
N ALA A 276 -14.10 -1.36 -9.98
CA ALA A 276 -13.50 -1.32 -8.66
C ALA A 276 -12.00 -1.02 -8.79
N GLY A 277 -11.66 0.27 -8.88
CA GLY A 277 -10.30 0.72 -9.19
C GLY A 277 -9.82 0.22 -10.56
N TYR A 278 -8.70 -0.51 -10.60
CA TYR A 278 -8.17 -1.12 -11.83
C TYR A 278 -8.91 -2.39 -12.28
N LYS A 279 -9.83 -2.91 -11.45
CA LYS A 279 -10.58 -4.13 -11.78
C LYS A 279 -11.91 -3.80 -12.43
N LYS A 280 -12.21 -4.51 -13.51
CA LYS A 280 -13.55 -4.59 -14.08
C LYS A 280 -14.20 -5.90 -13.64
N ILE A 281 -15.33 -5.80 -12.96
CA ILE A 281 -16.08 -6.96 -12.49
C ILE A 281 -17.29 -7.12 -13.41
N ASP A 282 -17.37 -8.23 -14.15
CA ASP A 282 -18.57 -8.56 -14.92
C ASP A 282 -19.71 -8.90 -13.96
N CYS A 283 -20.75 -8.07 -14.00
CA CYS A 283 -21.94 -8.15 -13.15
C CYS A 283 -23.16 -8.68 -13.92
N SER A 284 -22.98 -9.27 -15.11
CA SER A 284 -24.09 -9.80 -15.92
C SER A 284 -24.85 -10.95 -15.27
N LYS A 285 -24.21 -11.68 -14.35
CA LYS A 285 -24.80 -12.77 -13.57
C LYS A 285 -25.12 -12.37 -12.12
N GLY A 286 -25.09 -11.08 -11.81
CA GLY A 286 -25.41 -10.57 -10.48
C GLY A 286 -26.91 -10.34 -10.28
N ILE A 287 -27.29 -10.25 -9.01
CA ILE A 287 -28.64 -9.91 -8.56
C ILE A 287 -28.63 -8.44 -8.14
N ASP A 288 -29.51 -7.64 -8.72
CA ASP A 288 -29.66 -6.23 -8.43
C ASP A 288 -30.72 -6.01 -7.35
N ILE A 289 -30.33 -5.24 -6.33
CA ILE A 289 -31.16 -4.88 -5.18
C ILE A 289 -31.23 -3.35 -5.14
N VAL A 290 -32.44 -2.82 -4.96
CA VAL A 290 -32.69 -1.38 -4.88
C VAL A 290 -33.08 -1.03 -3.46
N ARG A 291 -32.39 -0.05 -2.88
CA ARG A 291 -32.70 0.52 -1.57
C ARG A 291 -33.82 1.56 -1.70
N GLU A 292 -34.49 1.87 -0.58
CA GLU A 292 -35.61 2.82 -0.53
C GLU A 292 -35.29 4.20 -1.11
N ASP A 293 -34.07 4.71 -0.90
CA ASP A 293 -33.59 5.98 -1.47
C ASP A 293 -33.29 5.92 -2.97
N GLY A 294 -33.62 4.79 -3.58
CA GLY A 294 -33.42 4.52 -4.98
C GLY A 294 -32.07 3.91 -5.28
N LEU A 295 -31.04 3.94 -4.41
CA LEU A 295 -29.66 3.48 -4.69
C LEU A 295 -29.63 1.98 -5.05
N LEU A 296 -28.81 1.60 -6.03
CA LEU A 296 -28.80 0.24 -6.60
C LEU A 296 -27.49 -0.43 -6.23
N ALA A 297 -27.59 -1.66 -5.76
CA ALA A 297 -26.44 -2.50 -5.52
C ALA A 297 -26.58 -3.84 -6.26
N THR A 298 -25.44 -4.45 -6.61
CA THR A 298 -25.38 -5.79 -7.17
C THR A 298 -24.66 -6.71 -6.21
N VAL A 299 -25.27 -7.85 -5.90
CA VAL A 299 -24.61 -8.97 -5.22
C VAL A 299 -24.28 -10.07 -6.22
N LEU A 300 -23.08 -10.63 -6.15
CA LEU A 300 -22.68 -11.77 -6.98
C LEU A 300 -21.54 -12.58 -6.38
N ARG A 301 -21.46 -13.86 -6.78
CA ARG A 301 -20.33 -14.73 -6.44
C ARG A 301 -19.55 -15.07 -7.71
N ARG A 302 -18.24 -14.80 -7.71
CA ARG A 302 -17.37 -15.08 -8.85
C ARG A 302 -15.94 -15.39 -8.40
N PHE A 303 -15.33 -16.41 -9.01
CA PHE A 303 -13.95 -16.83 -8.72
C PHE A 303 -13.68 -17.03 -7.22
N GLY A 304 -14.60 -17.70 -6.53
CA GLY A 304 -14.49 -17.96 -5.08
C GLY A 304 -14.63 -16.72 -4.19
N ARG A 305 -15.17 -15.62 -4.70
CA ARG A 305 -15.38 -14.36 -3.96
C ARG A 305 -16.83 -13.91 -4.02
N ASN A 306 -17.31 -13.38 -2.91
CA ASN A 306 -18.57 -12.67 -2.80
C ASN A 306 -18.32 -11.17 -2.99
N TYR A 307 -19.11 -10.55 -3.85
CA TYR A 307 -19.08 -9.13 -4.16
C TYR A 307 -20.42 -8.50 -3.82
N PHE A 308 -20.38 -7.33 -3.18
CA PHE A 308 -21.51 -6.43 -3.00
C PHE A 308 -21.07 -5.05 -3.49
N LEU A 309 -21.72 -4.55 -4.54
CA LEU A 309 -21.23 -3.44 -5.37
C LEU A 309 -22.32 -2.38 -5.51
N VAL A 310 -22.08 -1.14 -5.09
CA VAL A 310 -23.06 -0.05 -5.08
C VAL A 310 -22.83 0.90 -6.25
N TRP A 311 -23.87 1.12 -7.05
CA TRP A 311 -23.83 1.93 -8.26
C TRP A 311 -24.26 3.37 -7.97
N HIS A 312 -23.27 4.22 -7.69
CA HIS A 312 -23.46 5.66 -7.50
C HIS A 312 -23.77 6.42 -8.79
N GLN A 313 -23.46 5.83 -9.95
CA GLN A 313 -23.82 6.37 -11.27
C GLN A 313 -24.58 5.30 -12.06
N ARG A 314 -25.70 5.68 -12.68
CA ARG A 314 -26.56 4.81 -13.49
C ARG A 314 -26.43 5.13 -14.96
N GLY A 315 -26.73 4.13 -15.79
CA GLY A 315 -26.69 4.24 -17.25
C GLY A 315 -25.37 3.76 -17.87
N PRO A 316 -25.37 3.47 -19.18
CA PRO A 316 -24.16 3.10 -19.91
C PRO A 316 -23.16 4.25 -19.86
N ILE A 317 -21.94 3.96 -19.40
CA ILE A 317 -20.84 4.92 -19.45
C ILE A 317 -20.55 5.17 -20.95
N ALA A 318 -20.84 6.36 -21.45
CA ALA A 318 -20.49 6.73 -22.82
C ALA A 318 -18.97 6.50 -23.03
N PRO A 319 -18.54 5.93 -24.17
CA PRO A 319 -17.17 5.47 -24.39
C PRO A 319 -16.08 6.55 -24.14
N ASN A 320 -16.45 7.84 -24.18
CA ASN A 320 -15.53 8.98 -24.11
C ASN A 320 -15.23 9.53 -22.70
N SER A 321 -15.91 9.08 -21.63
CA SER A 321 -15.58 9.55 -20.26
C SER A 321 -14.35 8.85 -19.66
N SER A 322 -13.87 7.78 -20.31
CA SER A 322 -12.73 6.98 -19.86
C SER A 322 -11.36 7.66 -20.04
N ILE A 323 -11.27 8.69 -20.89
CA ILE A 323 -10.00 9.35 -21.23
C ILE A 323 -9.56 10.37 -20.17
N LEU A 324 -10.51 10.93 -19.41
CA LEU A 324 -10.20 11.96 -18.39
C LEU A 324 -9.64 11.37 -17.08
N ASN A 325 -10.08 10.18 -16.68
CA ASN A 325 -9.57 9.52 -15.47
C ASN A 325 -8.29 8.71 -15.70
N GLN A 326 -7.91 8.41 -16.94
CA GLN A 326 -6.68 7.68 -17.25
C GLN A 326 -5.43 8.59 -17.20
N LYS A 327 -5.59 9.89 -17.49
CA LYS A 327 -4.50 10.88 -17.40
C LYS A 327 -4.05 11.16 -15.95
N SER A 328 -4.91 10.92 -14.96
CA SER A 328 -4.59 11.11 -13.54
C SER A 328 -3.78 9.95 -12.91
N TRP A 329 -3.73 8.78 -13.54
CA TRP A 329 -3.09 7.58 -12.97
C TRP A 329 -1.90 7.05 -13.78
N ASN A 330 -1.79 7.39 -15.06
CA ASN A 330 -0.58 7.10 -15.84
C ASN A 330 0.67 7.85 -15.32
N SER A 331 0.50 8.86 -14.45
CA SER A 331 1.61 9.51 -13.73
C SER A 331 2.17 8.67 -12.57
N ILE A 332 1.56 7.52 -12.23
CA ILE A 332 1.96 6.67 -11.10
C ILE A 332 2.71 5.39 -11.55
N LEU A 333 2.77 5.11 -12.85
CA LEU A 333 3.49 3.94 -13.38
C LEU A 333 4.56 4.26 -14.43
N ASP A 334 4.88 5.52 -14.68
CA ASP A 334 5.95 5.86 -15.61
C ASP A 334 6.99 6.80 -15.01
N THR A 335 7.93 6.23 -14.27
CA THR A 335 9.31 6.72 -14.25
C THR A 335 10.28 5.54 -14.13
N SER A 336 11.00 5.34 -15.24
CA SER A 336 12.28 4.65 -15.43
C SER A 336 12.32 3.13 -15.69
N ILE A 337 11.57 2.62 -16.68
CA ILE A 337 12.13 1.70 -17.69
C ILE A 337 11.53 2.04 -19.07
N SER A 338 11.99 3.11 -19.69
CA SER A 338 11.83 3.30 -21.13
C SER A 338 13.13 3.87 -21.68
N LYS A 339 13.86 3.03 -22.43
CA LYS A 339 14.80 3.40 -23.53
C LYS A 339 15.63 2.23 -24.12
N LYS A 340 15.22 0.95 -24.00
CA LYS A 340 15.98 -0.15 -24.64
C LYS A 340 15.22 -1.34 -25.27
N VAL A 341 13.89 -1.33 -25.42
CA VAL A 341 13.18 -2.51 -26.00
C VAL A 341 12.32 -2.20 -27.25
N GLU A 342 12.27 -0.96 -27.71
CA GLU A 342 11.45 -0.59 -28.88
C GLU A 342 11.87 -1.15 -30.27
N PRO A 343 13.08 -1.71 -30.51
CA PRO A 343 13.34 -2.33 -31.81
C PRO A 343 12.78 -3.76 -31.96
N ALA A 344 12.33 -4.43 -30.89
CA ALA A 344 12.00 -5.86 -30.95
C ALA A 344 10.52 -6.18 -31.23
N LEU A 345 9.61 -5.20 -31.15
CA LEU A 345 8.16 -5.43 -31.28
C LEU A 345 7.60 -5.14 -32.69
N LYS A 346 8.43 -4.69 -33.64
CA LYS A 346 7.99 -4.42 -35.02
C LYS A 346 7.89 -5.65 -35.94
N ASN A 347 8.30 -6.83 -35.49
CA ASN A 347 8.37 -8.04 -36.35
C ASN A 347 7.34 -9.15 -36.05
N ILE A 348 6.32 -8.93 -35.20
CA ILE A 348 5.28 -9.95 -34.92
C ILE A 348 3.92 -9.56 -35.51
N SER A 349 3.92 -8.94 -36.70
CA SER A 349 2.70 -8.61 -37.45
C SER A 349 2.65 -9.28 -38.82
N LYS A 350 3.10 -10.54 -38.91
CA LYS A 350 2.79 -11.42 -40.07
C LYS A 350 2.76 -12.87 -39.58
N ILE A 351 1.57 -13.44 -39.38
CA ILE A 351 1.16 -14.84 -39.65
C ILE A 351 -0.35 -14.96 -39.25
N PRO A 352 -1.18 -15.69 -40.02
CA PRO A 352 -2.64 -15.54 -40.01
C PRO A 352 -3.37 -16.40 -38.97
N THR A 353 -4.57 -15.92 -38.66
CA THR A 353 -5.64 -16.53 -37.86
C THR A 353 -6.13 -17.83 -38.48
N ASP A 354 -5.95 -18.96 -37.80
CA ASP A 354 -6.94 -20.05 -37.74
C ASP A 354 -6.48 -21.14 -36.77
N ARG A 355 -7.29 -21.41 -35.75
CA ARG A 355 -7.59 -22.72 -35.15
C ARG A 355 -8.32 -22.53 -33.82
N GLN A 356 -9.54 -23.06 -33.79
CA GLN A 356 -10.29 -23.41 -32.59
C GLN A 356 -9.40 -24.27 -31.68
N LEU A 357 -9.39 -23.99 -30.38
CA LEU A 357 -8.82 -24.88 -29.37
C LEU A 357 -9.75 -24.92 -28.16
N GLU A 358 -10.22 -26.13 -27.91
CA GLU A 358 -11.05 -26.61 -26.81
C GLU A 358 -10.34 -26.47 -25.44
N GLU A 359 -11.14 -26.51 -24.36
CA GLU A 359 -10.71 -26.55 -22.95
C GLU A 359 -9.75 -27.72 -22.64
N PRO A 360 -9.00 -27.65 -21.52
CA PRO A 360 -8.60 -28.89 -20.87
C PRO A 360 -8.86 -28.94 -19.36
N GLU A 361 -9.65 -29.95 -18.99
CA GLU A 361 -9.56 -30.71 -17.74
C GLU A 361 -8.16 -31.35 -17.63
N HIS A 362 -7.16 -30.71 -17.01
CA HIS A 362 -5.85 -31.36 -16.77
C HIS A 362 -5.06 -30.78 -15.58
N LEU A 363 -5.74 -30.41 -14.48
CA LEU A 363 -5.08 -29.95 -13.25
C LEU A 363 -5.19 -30.92 -12.04
N GLU A 364 -5.84 -32.08 -12.18
CA GLU A 364 -5.97 -33.05 -11.07
C GLU A 364 -4.92 -34.18 -11.08
N ILE A 365 -4.17 -34.40 -12.17
CA ILE A 365 -3.17 -35.48 -12.22
C ILE A 365 -1.78 -35.02 -11.71
N LEU A 366 -1.49 -33.71 -11.74
CA LEU A 366 -0.20 -33.14 -11.26
C LEU A 366 -0.10 -33.00 -9.73
N ASN A 367 -1.22 -33.11 -9.00
CA ASN A 367 -1.23 -33.01 -7.54
C ASN A 367 -1.07 -34.36 -6.82
N GLN A 368 -1.28 -35.50 -7.50
CA GLN A 368 -1.04 -36.82 -6.89
C GLN A 368 0.43 -37.28 -6.96
N GLN A 369 1.20 -36.84 -7.96
CA GLN A 369 2.63 -37.22 -8.08
C GLN A 369 3.57 -36.41 -7.17
N ASN A 370 3.17 -35.23 -6.70
CA ASN A 370 3.99 -34.40 -5.81
C ASN A 370 3.83 -34.73 -4.31
N GLY A 371 2.82 -35.52 -3.92
CA GLY A 371 2.61 -35.95 -2.53
C GLY A 371 3.59 -37.04 -2.05
N VAL A 372 3.99 -37.96 -2.94
CA VAL A 372 4.86 -39.10 -2.60
C VAL A 372 6.34 -38.69 -2.42
N GLY A 373 6.74 -37.56 -3.02
CA GLY A 373 8.11 -37.03 -2.91
C GLY A 373 8.41 -36.26 -1.62
N PHE A 374 7.38 -35.86 -0.87
CA PHE A 374 7.53 -35.07 0.36
C PHE A 374 7.70 -35.97 1.60
N GLU A 375 7.04 -37.13 1.65
CA GLU A 375 7.18 -38.10 2.75
C GLU A 375 8.55 -38.78 2.77
N ARG A 376 9.12 -39.17 1.61
CA ARG A 376 10.47 -39.75 1.54
C ARG A 376 11.59 -38.77 1.95
N ARG A 377 11.35 -37.46 1.89
CA ARG A 377 12.33 -36.43 2.30
C ARG A 377 12.31 -36.16 3.80
N GLN A 378 11.19 -36.38 4.48
CA GLN A 378 11.13 -36.23 5.94
C GLN A 378 11.75 -37.42 6.68
N GLU A 379 11.72 -38.62 6.10
CA GLU A 379 12.28 -39.84 6.69
C GLU A 379 13.82 -39.86 6.62
N ALA A 380 14.41 -39.42 5.50
CA ALA A 380 15.87 -39.28 5.34
C ALA A 380 16.50 -38.21 6.25
N THR A 381 15.71 -37.20 6.68
CA THR A 381 16.21 -36.15 7.57
C THR A 381 16.18 -36.57 9.05
N ARG A 382 15.38 -37.59 9.40
CA ARG A 382 15.36 -38.18 10.76
C ARG A 382 16.49 -39.18 10.99
N GLU A 383 16.93 -39.92 9.97
CA GLU A 383 18.05 -40.87 10.11
C GLU A 383 19.43 -40.18 10.13
N ALA A 384 19.60 -39.02 9.47
CA ALA A 384 20.84 -38.25 9.51
C ALA A 384 21.10 -37.58 10.87
N GLY A 385 20.05 -37.28 11.65
CA GLY A 385 20.16 -36.72 13.00
C GLY A 385 20.59 -37.72 14.07
N PHE A 386 20.46 -39.02 13.81
CA PHE A 386 20.80 -40.08 14.78
C PHE A 386 22.30 -40.46 14.79
N TRP A 387 23.06 -40.07 13.75
CA TRP A 387 24.50 -40.40 13.63
C TRP A 387 25.48 -39.30 14.07
N GLN A 388 24.99 -38.14 14.55
CA GLN A 388 25.85 -37.07 15.07
C GLN A 388 25.92 -36.98 16.60
N MET A 389 25.33 -37.92 17.34
CA MET A 389 25.36 -37.95 18.82
C MET A 389 26.21 -39.08 19.43
N LYS A 390 27.03 -39.76 18.63
CA LYS A 390 28.07 -40.69 19.12
C LYS A 390 29.36 -40.54 18.30
N ARG A 391 30.16 -39.52 18.63
CA ARG A 391 31.63 -39.52 18.53
C ARG A 391 32.22 -38.38 19.33
#